data_AF-A0A1B7WUA8-F1
#
_entry.id   AF-A0A1B7WUA8-F1
#
_cell.length_a   1.000
_cell.length_b   1.000
_cell.length_c   1.000
_cell.angle_alpha   90.00
_cell.angle_beta   90.00
_cell.angle_gamma   90.00
#
_symmetry.space_group_name_H-M   'P 1'
#
loop_
_entity.id
_entity.type
_entity.pdbx_description
1 polymer ?
#
loop_
_entity_poly.entity_id
_entity_poly.type
_entity_poly.pdbx_seq_one_letter_code
_entity_poly.pdbx_strand_id
1 'polypeptide(L)'
;MTELQIPEKFKPGFKLLISIDEKTVQSFIDTFEQAQPLQINDLVSVVTSRVNTLTKKEVKDVIETLISIHNLRDYLQENNDASTNEVIEKISQAVEDDEELEITDEQRQEFERRLVNFLGLDNILSFRSKSIEVIRDHERLFQNSRIHTDMRPVFESGLEDSPAGVAIVNMLKIEYVDLDGKHEFFVALDANDLKQLREQLDIADRKVKAIELMLNQVNIPYLNYLDVE
;
A
#
# COMPACT_ATOMS: atom_id res chain seq x y z
N MET A 1 7.11 13.00 23.77
CA MET A 1 6.46 12.98 22.44
C MET A 1 7.54 12.58 21.47
N THR A 2 7.34 11.47 20.76
CA THR A 2 8.33 10.98 19.79
C THR A 2 8.46 12.00 18.66
N GLU A 3 9.70 12.37 18.35
CA GLU A 3 10.02 13.28 17.24
C GLU A 3 9.62 12.60 15.91
N LEU A 4 9.00 13.34 14.99
CA LEU A 4 8.59 12.81 13.70
C LEU A 4 9.85 12.55 12.86
N GLN A 5 10.05 11.32 12.42
CA GLN A 5 11.19 10.94 11.57
C GLN A 5 10.71 10.57 10.18
N ILE A 6 11.44 10.97 9.14
CA ILE A 6 11.13 10.65 7.75
C ILE A 6 11.67 9.26 7.40
N PRO A 7 10.80 8.29 7.06
CA PRO A 7 11.26 6.96 6.66
C PRO A 7 12.08 7.01 5.36
N GLU A 8 13.15 6.21 5.29
CA GLU A 8 14.06 6.10 4.13
C GLU A 8 13.34 5.97 2.78
N LYS A 9 12.23 5.22 2.74
CA LYS A 9 11.46 5.01 1.50
C LYS A 9 10.92 6.32 0.91
N PHE A 10 10.60 7.31 1.74
CA PHE A 10 9.94 8.55 1.31
C PHE A 10 10.93 9.70 1.07
N LYS A 11 12.18 9.58 1.51
CA LYS A 11 13.21 10.62 1.33
C LYS A 11 13.38 11.05 -0.13
N PRO A 12 13.40 10.17 -1.15
CA PRO A 12 13.50 10.59 -2.55
C PRO A 12 12.34 11.51 -2.98
N GLY A 13 11.12 11.23 -2.54
CA GLY A 13 9.95 12.06 -2.83
C GLY A 13 10.02 13.42 -2.13
N PHE A 14 10.52 13.49 -0.89
CA PHE A 14 10.77 14.76 -0.19
C PHE A 14 11.82 15.61 -0.92
N LYS A 15 12.96 15.02 -1.34
CA LYS A 15 13.99 15.72 -2.13
C LYS A 15 13.41 16.36 -3.39
N LEU A 16 12.52 15.64 -4.07
CA LEU A 16 11.83 16.15 -5.24
C LEU A 16 10.85 17.28 -4.87
N LEU A 17 9.98 17.09 -3.88
CA LEU A 17 9.02 18.12 -3.46
C LEU A 17 9.69 19.45 -3.05
N ILE A 18 10.92 19.39 -2.51
CA ILE A 18 11.73 20.56 -2.15
C ILE A 18 12.29 21.26 -3.41
N SER A 19 12.70 20.50 -4.43
CA SER A 19 13.52 21.00 -5.53
C SER A 19 12.80 21.20 -6.87
N ILE A 20 11.64 20.57 -7.09
CA ILE A 20 10.90 20.68 -8.36
C ILE A 20 10.44 22.11 -8.63
N ASP A 21 10.31 22.48 -9.90
CA ASP A 21 9.87 23.81 -10.31
C ASP A 21 8.34 23.97 -10.22
N GLU A 22 7.87 25.22 -10.14
CA GLU A 22 6.44 25.52 -9.98
C GLU A 22 5.56 25.00 -11.12
N LYS A 23 6.08 24.91 -12.35
CA LYS A 23 5.28 24.36 -13.47
C LYS A 23 5.06 22.86 -13.28
N THR A 24 6.08 22.17 -12.77
CA THR A 24 5.95 20.76 -12.39
C THR A 24 4.92 20.61 -11.28
N VAL A 25 5.01 21.40 -10.19
CA VAL A 25 4.02 21.40 -9.09
C VAL A 25 2.60 21.62 -9.60
N GLN A 26 2.39 22.64 -10.43
CA GLN A 26 1.07 22.95 -10.99
C GLN A 26 0.55 21.79 -11.86
N SER A 27 1.43 21.10 -12.60
CA SER A 27 1.05 19.93 -13.39
C SER A 27 0.56 18.76 -12.50
N PHE A 28 1.15 18.56 -11.31
CA PHE A 28 0.63 17.60 -10.33
C PHE A 28 -0.75 18.03 -9.82
N ILE A 29 -0.89 19.29 -9.38
CA ILE A 29 -2.16 19.83 -8.86
C ILE A 29 -3.28 19.71 -9.90
N ASP A 30 -3.07 20.22 -11.11
CA ASP A 30 -4.05 20.16 -12.21
C ASP A 30 -4.44 18.71 -12.53
N THR A 31 -3.46 17.80 -12.46
CA THR A 31 -3.74 16.38 -12.67
C THR A 31 -4.60 15.84 -11.55
N PHE A 32 -4.27 16.10 -10.29
CA PHE A 32 -5.04 15.62 -9.15
C PHE A 32 -6.45 16.19 -9.08
N GLU A 33 -6.66 17.45 -9.47
CA GLU A 33 -7.98 18.07 -9.56
C GLU A 33 -8.86 17.44 -10.65
N GLN A 34 -8.26 17.11 -11.80
CA GLN A 34 -8.96 16.54 -12.96
C GLN A 34 -9.00 15.00 -12.96
N ALA A 35 -8.18 14.38 -12.11
CA ALA A 35 -7.95 12.95 -12.11
C ALA A 35 -9.19 12.20 -11.63
N GLN A 36 -9.67 11.29 -12.49
CA GLN A 36 -10.51 10.16 -12.12
C GLN A 36 -9.77 8.81 -11.92
N PRO A 37 -8.47 8.61 -12.26
CA PRO A 37 -7.86 7.29 -12.09
C PRO A 37 -7.60 6.99 -10.62
N LEU A 38 -8.32 5.98 -10.13
CA LEU A 38 -8.24 5.52 -8.74
C LEU A 38 -7.12 4.50 -8.53
N GLN A 39 -6.18 4.43 -9.46
CA GLN A 39 -5.09 3.48 -9.53
C GLN A 39 -3.77 4.23 -9.52
N ILE A 40 -2.81 3.83 -8.68
CA ILE A 40 -1.58 4.62 -8.46
C ILE A 40 -0.72 4.57 -9.72
N ASN A 41 -0.66 3.43 -10.40
CA ASN A 41 0.08 3.26 -11.63
C ASN A 41 -0.53 4.08 -12.79
N ASP A 42 -1.85 4.21 -12.83
CA ASP A 42 -2.53 5.04 -13.81
C ASP A 42 -2.29 6.52 -13.50
N LEU A 43 -2.38 6.92 -12.23
CA LEU A 43 -2.08 8.28 -11.78
C LEU A 43 -0.62 8.66 -12.11
N VAL A 44 0.32 7.78 -11.80
CA VAL A 44 1.74 7.92 -12.18
C VAL A 44 1.87 8.10 -13.69
N SER A 45 1.18 7.27 -14.48
CA SER A 45 1.29 7.33 -15.94
C SER A 45 0.69 8.63 -16.50
N VAL A 46 -0.44 9.10 -15.96
CA VAL A 46 -1.06 10.38 -16.36
C VAL A 46 -0.16 11.55 -15.99
N VAL A 47 0.36 11.62 -14.76
CA VAL A 47 1.26 12.70 -14.33
C VAL A 47 2.55 12.68 -15.15
N THR A 48 3.16 11.50 -15.35
CA THR A 48 4.38 11.36 -16.17
C THR A 48 4.16 11.84 -17.60
N SER A 49 2.97 11.67 -18.17
CA SER A 49 2.67 12.15 -19.54
C SER A 49 2.54 13.68 -19.64
N ARG A 50 2.32 14.37 -18.51
CA ARG A 50 2.17 15.84 -18.42
C ARG A 50 3.45 16.53 -17.95
N VAL A 51 4.31 15.81 -17.23
CA VAL A 51 5.56 16.32 -16.67
C VAL A 51 6.74 15.78 -17.48
N ASN A 52 7.44 16.65 -18.20
CA ASN A 52 8.61 16.26 -19.00
C ASN A 52 9.93 16.29 -18.21
N THR A 53 9.91 16.73 -16.96
CA THR A 53 11.08 16.98 -16.12
C THR A 53 11.43 15.82 -15.19
N LEU A 54 10.49 14.89 -14.97
CA LEU A 54 10.63 13.77 -14.03
C LEU A 54 10.48 12.42 -14.74
N THR A 55 11.24 11.43 -14.29
CA THR A 55 11.06 10.03 -14.68
C THR A 55 9.81 9.42 -14.03
N LYS A 56 9.30 8.32 -14.60
CA LYS A 56 8.17 7.58 -14.03
C LYS A 56 8.40 7.17 -12.57
N LYS A 57 9.65 6.83 -12.22
CA LYS A 57 10.03 6.48 -10.85
C LYS A 57 9.94 7.70 -9.91
N GLU A 58 10.50 8.83 -10.31
CA GLU A 58 10.45 10.06 -9.51
C GLU A 58 9.02 10.56 -9.31
N VAL A 59 8.18 10.47 -10.33
CA VAL A 59 6.74 10.77 -10.20
C VAL A 59 6.07 9.85 -9.18
N LYS A 60 6.40 8.55 -9.22
CA LYS A 60 5.90 7.58 -8.24
C LYS A 60 6.37 7.91 -6.82
N ASP A 61 7.65 8.23 -6.64
CA ASP A 61 8.23 8.60 -5.35
C ASP A 61 7.51 9.84 -4.76
N VAL A 62 7.21 10.86 -5.58
CA VAL A 62 6.45 12.05 -5.14
C VAL A 62 5.02 11.69 -4.74
N ILE A 63 4.31 10.90 -5.55
CA ILE A 63 2.93 10.49 -5.26
C ILE A 63 2.85 9.68 -3.96
N GLU A 64 3.75 8.71 -3.76
CA GLU A 64 3.80 7.92 -2.52
C GLU A 64 4.08 8.79 -1.30
N THR A 65 5.01 9.75 -1.40
CA THR A 65 5.29 10.70 -0.32
C THR A 65 4.07 11.56 0.00
N LEU A 66 3.37 12.10 -1.00
CA LEU A 66 2.15 12.90 -0.78
C LEU A 66 1.02 12.09 -0.13
N ILE A 67 0.86 10.82 -0.50
CA ILE A 67 -0.09 9.91 0.15
C ILE A 67 0.32 9.67 1.61
N SER A 68 1.61 9.44 1.88
CA SER A 68 2.08 9.23 3.26
C SER A 68 1.84 10.44 4.17
N ILE A 69 1.97 11.66 3.62
CA ILE A 69 1.69 12.91 4.30
C ILE A 69 0.19 13.05 4.61
N HIS A 70 -0.68 12.68 3.67
CA HIS A 70 -2.13 12.65 3.90
C HIS A 70 -2.51 11.66 5.02
N ASN A 71 -1.94 10.45 5.00
CA ASN A 71 -2.18 9.45 6.05
C ASN A 71 -1.75 9.98 7.42
N LEU A 72 -0.59 10.64 7.52
CA LEU A 72 -0.12 11.24 8.77
C LEU A 72 -1.06 12.36 9.26
N ARG A 73 -1.51 13.23 8.35
CA ARG A 73 -2.47 14.29 8.67
C ARG A 73 -3.76 13.70 9.21
N ASP A 74 -4.33 12.72 8.52
CA ASP A 74 -5.60 12.10 8.89
C ASP A 74 -5.48 11.43 10.27
N TYR A 75 -4.41 10.67 10.52
CA TYR A 75 -4.10 10.06 11.83
C TYR A 75 -4.03 11.07 12.99
N LEU A 76 -3.40 12.23 12.76
CA LEU A 76 -3.29 13.28 13.78
C LEU A 76 -4.61 14.06 13.95
N GLN A 77 -5.43 14.18 12.90
CA GLN A 77 -6.71 14.89 12.96
C GLN A 77 -7.82 14.07 13.62
N GLU A 78 -7.84 12.75 13.45
CA GLU A 78 -8.85 11.87 14.05
C GLU A 78 -8.91 11.97 15.57
N ASN A 79 -7.78 12.24 16.21
CA ASN A 79 -7.66 12.40 17.65
C ASN A 79 -7.81 13.87 18.12
N ASN A 80 -8.08 14.81 17.20
CA ASN A 80 -7.96 16.27 17.41
C ASN A 80 -6.55 16.69 17.88
N ASP A 81 -5.52 15.95 17.52
CA ASP A 81 -4.15 16.18 18.00
C ASP A 81 -3.41 17.29 17.22
N ALA A 82 -3.82 17.58 15.98
CA ALA A 82 -3.21 18.65 15.17
C ALA A 82 -4.12 19.18 14.04
N SER A 83 -4.08 20.50 13.83
CA SER A 83 -4.55 21.18 12.63
C SER A 83 -3.64 20.93 11.42
N THR A 84 -4.13 21.13 10.19
CA THR A 84 -3.32 20.96 8.98
C THR A 84 -2.03 21.78 9.01
N ASN A 85 -2.06 23.00 9.57
CA ASN A 85 -0.87 23.85 9.68
C ASN A 85 0.16 23.27 10.67
N GLU A 86 -0.28 22.73 11.80
CA GLU A 86 0.60 22.07 12.76
C GLU A 86 1.23 20.79 12.18
N VAL A 87 0.50 20.06 11.31
CA VAL A 87 1.05 18.92 10.58
C VAL A 87 2.13 19.36 9.60
N ILE A 88 1.88 20.43 8.83
CA ILE A 88 2.86 20.99 7.89
C ILE A 88 4.12 21.46 8.63
N GLU A 89 3.97 22.14 9.77
CA GLU A 89 5.08 22.60 10.60
C GLU A 89 5.90 21.41 11.12
N LYS A 90 5.25 20.36 11.64
CA LYS A 90 5.92 19.14 12.09
C LYS A 90 6.69 18.44 10.97
N ILE A 91 6.11 18.35 9.77
CA ILE A 91 6.77 17.74 8.61
C ILE A 91 7.98 18.60 8.18
N SER A 92 7.82 19.92 8.14
CA SER A 92 8.88 20.83 7.73
C SER A 92 10.04 20.81 8.72
N GLN A 93 9.76 20.73 10.02
CA GLN A 93 10.77 20.51 11.05
C GLN A 93 11.48 19.16 10.87
N ALA A 94 10.74 18.08 10.61
CA ALA A 94 11.33 16.76 10.36
C ALA A 94 12.20 16.71 9.09
N VAL A 95 11.88 17.51 8.07
CA VAL A 95 12.74 17.69 6.88
C VAL A 95 14.02 18.43 7.25
N GLU A 96 13.92 19.48 8.04
CA GLU A 96 15.06 20.30 8.49
C GLU A 96 16.03 19.52 9.41
N ASP A 97 15.49 18.63 10.25
CA ASP A 97 16.26 17.80 11.16
C ASP A 97 16.89 16.56 10.48
N ASP A 98 16.50 16.21 9.24
CA ASP A 98 17.03 15.05 8.51
C ASP A 98 18.33 15.41 7.76
N GLU A 99 19.44 14.80 8.17
CA GLU A 99 20.77 15.07 7.60
C GLU A 99 20.88 14.84 6.08
N GLU A 100 19.98 14.06 5.48
CA GLU A 100 19.98 13.83 4.03
C GLU A 100 19.10 14.81 3.24
N LEU A 101 18.25 15.58 3.91
CA LEU A 101 17.30 16.51 3.31
C LEU A 101 17.76 17.94 3.57
N GLU A 102 18.78 18.37 2.83
CA GLU A 102 19.24 19.75 2.88
C GLU A 102 18.16 20.71 2.34
N ILE A 103 17.74 21.66 3.18
CA ILE A 103 16.73 22.67 2.84
C ILE A 103 17.17 24.06 3.33
N THR A 104 17.07 25.08 2.48
CA THR A 104 17.26 26.48 2.90
C THR A 104 15.96 27.08 3.45
N ASP A 105 16.05 28.20 4.17
CA ASP A 105 14.87 28.92 4.67
C ASP A 105 13.87 29.27 3.54
N GLU A 106 14.36 29.70 2.37
CA GLU A 106 13.49 29.99 1.22
C GLU A 106 12.83 28.72 0.66
N GLN A 107 13.58 27.61 0.58
CA GLN A 107 13.05 26.34 0.12
C GLN A 107 12.02 25.77 1.11
N ARG A 108 12.22 25.99 2.42
CA ARG A 108 11.29 25.60 3.48
C ARG A 108 9.96 26.30 3.33
N GLN A 109 9.96 27.63 3.15
CA GLN A 109 8.73 28.40 2.92
C GLN A 109 7.98 27.94 1.66
N GLU A 110 8.73 27.67 0.59
CA GLU A 110 8.16 27.21 -0.66
C GLU A 110 7.61 25.78 -0.56
N PHE A 111 8.30 24.90 0.16
CA PHE A 111 7.85 23.55 0.48
C PHE A 111 6.56 23.56 1.32
N GLU A 112 6.50 24.36 2.38
CA GLU A 112 5.30 24.55 3.20
C GLU A 112 4.12 25.02 2.35
N ARG A 113 4.33 26.02 1.49
CA ARG A 113 3.29 26.53 0.57
C ARG A 113 2.77 25.43 -0.36
N ARG A 114 3.66 24.58 -0.88
CA ARG A 114 3.26 23.42 -1.71
C ARG A 114 2.45 22.41 -0.91
N LEU A 115 2.85 22.11 0.32
CA LEU A 115 2.10 21.19 1.19
C LEU A 115 0.70 21.72 1.51
N VAL A 116 0.54 23.03 1.75
CA VAL A 116 -0.79 23.65 1.90
C VAL A 116 -1.66 23.37 0.66
N ASN A 117 -1.12 23.57 -0.54
CA ASN A 117 -1.85 23.32 -1.78
C ASN A 117 -2.21 21.83 -1.93
N PHE A 118 -1.24 20.93 -1.76
CA PHE A 118 -1.47 19.49 -1.91
C PHE A 118 -2.43 18.93 -0.86
N LEU A 119 -2.32 19.37 0.40
CA LEU A 119 -3.21 18.92 1.47
C LEU A 119 -4.61 19.57 1.38
N GLY A 120 -4.74 20.70 0.68
CA GLY A 120 -6.03 21.30 0.33
C GLY A 120 -6.79 20.54 -0.76
N LEU A 121 -6.16 19.56 -1.42
CA LEU A 121 -6.82 18.71 -2.42
C LEU A 121 -7.61 17.60 -1.73
N ASP A 122 -8.87 17.91 -1.37
CA ASP A 122 -9.79 16.99 -0.68
C ASP A 122 -10.35 15.84 -1.54
N ASN A 123 -9.79 15.59 -2.73
CA ASN A 123 -10.31 14.61 -3.67
C ASN A 123 -9.55 13.29 -3.63
N ILE A 124 -8.55 13.10 -4.49
CA ILE A 124 -7.97 11.81 -4.81
C ILE A 124 -6.99 11.34 -3.74
N LEU A 125 -6.21 12.25 -3.15
CA LEU A 125 -5.23 11.89 -2.11
C LEU A 125 -5.94 11.53 -0.79
N SER A 126 -6.95 12.32 -0.40
CA SER A 126 -7.80 12.06 0.77
C SER A 126 -8.64 10.77 0.60
N PHE A 127 -9.28 10.60 -0.56
CA PHE A 127 -10.00 9.35 -0.87
C PHE A 127 -9.07 8.14 -0.83
N ARG A 128 -7.85 8.26 -1.37
CA ARG A 128 -6.86 7.20 -1.30
C ARG A 128 -6.47 6.88 0.13
N SER A 129 -6.04 7.87 0.92
CA SER A 129 -5.71 7.70 2.35
C SER A 129 -6.77 6.88 3.10
N LYS A 130 -8.05 7.28 2.97
CA LYS A 130 -9.18 6.56 3.58
C LYS A 130 -9.42 5.17 3.00
N SER A 131 -9.19 5.01 1.71
CA SER A 131 -9.27 3.69 1.08
C SER A 131 -8.18 2.76 1.59
N ILE A 132 -6.97 3.28 1.82
CA ILE A 132 -5.86 2.53 2.43
C ILE A 132 -6.30 2.05 3.80
N GLU A 133 -6.88 2.92 4.61
CA GLU A 133 -7.40 2.57 5.94
C GLU A 133 -8.44 1.46 5.86
N VAL A 134 -9.49 1.61 5.04
CA VAL A 134 -10.55 0.59 4.89
C VAL A 134 -10.01 -0.74 4.37
N ILE A 135 -9.03 -0.71 3.47
CA ILE A 135 -8.39 -1.92 2.91
C ILE A 135 -7.41 -2.55 3.91
N ARG A 136 -6.76 -1.76 4.76
CA ARG A 136 -5.79 -2.22 5.76
C ARG A 136 -6.39 -2.51 7.13
N ASP A 137 -7.64 -2.14 7.38
CA ASP A 137 -8.40 -2.54 8.58
C ASP A 137 -8.64 -4.06 8.64
N HIS A 138 -8.22 -4.80 7.61
CA HIS A 138 -8.05 -6.23 7.69
C HIS A 138 -6.90 -6.60 8.63
N GLU A 139 -7.25 -7.27 9.74
CA GLU A 139 -6.34 -7.73 10.80
C GLU A 139 -5.09 -8.46 10.27
N ARG A 140 -5.15 -9.12 9.10
CA ARG A 140 -4.05 -9.95 8.55
C ARG A 140 -3.95 -9.84 7.03
N LEU A 141 -2.87 -9.26 6.54
CA LEU A 141 -2.62 -9.03 5.11
C LEU A 141 -1.82 -10.18 4.52
N PHE A 142 -2.40 -10.88 3.54
CA PHE A 142 -1.75 -11.98 2.83
C PHE A 142 -0.47 -11.51 2.13
N GLN A 143 0.64 -12.23 2.33
CA GLN A 143 1.93 -11.95 1.69
C GLN A 143 2.28 -13.02 0.66
N ASN A 144 2.15 -14.29 1.03
CA ASN A 144 2.55 -15.41 0.18
C ASN A 144 1.88 -16.72 0.61
N SER A 145 1.85 -17.71 -0.27
CA SER A 145 1.52 -19.08 0.10
C SER A 145 2.35 -20.12 -0.65
N ARG A 146 2.57 -21.26 0.00
CA ARG A 146 3.29 -22.39 -0.58
C ARG A 146 2.71 -23.71 -0.11
N ILE A 147 2.67 -24.71 -0.99
CA ILE A 147 2.28 -26.07 -0.64
C ILE A 147 3.51 -26.98 -0.73
N HIS A 148 3.75 -27.76 0.33
CA HIS A 148 4.75 -28.82 0.37
C HIS A 148 4.05 -30.18 0.43
N THR A 149 4.41 -31.11 -0.44
CA THR A 149 3.83 -32.46 -0.42
C THR A 149 4.83 -33.44 0.18
N ASP A 150 4.42 -34.09 1.27
CA ASP A 150 5.21 -35.08 1.98
C ASP A 150 4.59 -36.48 1.83
N MET A 151 5.46 -37.48 1.76
CA MET A 151 5.09 -38.89 1.80
C MET A 151 5.54 -39.47 3.15
N ARG A 152 4.59 -39.96 3.95
CA ARG A 152 4.83 -40.54 5.27
C ARG A 152 4.55 -42.04 5.25
N PRO A 153 5.56 -42.92 5.32
CA PRO A 153 5.34 -44.36 5.38
C PRO A 153 4.62 -44.73 6.67
N VAL A 154 3.67 -45.66 6.54
CA VAL A 154 2.91 -46.24 7.66
C VAL A 154 3.35 -47.69 7.80
N PHE A 155 3.84 -48.04 8.99
CA PHE A 155 4.30 -49.37 9.33
C PHE A 155 3.25 -50.09 10.18
N GLU A 156 3.12 -51.40 9.99
CA GLU A 156 2.42 -52.26 10.94
C GLU A 156 3.28 -52.46 12.21
N SER A 157 2.76 -53.15 13.21
CA SER A 157 3.34 -53.28 14.57
C SER A 157 4.76 -53.87 14.65
N GLY A 158 5.40 -54.22 13.54
CA GLY A 158 6.79 -54.67 13.43
C GLY A 158 7.63 -53.72 12.56
N LEU A 159 8.75 -53.23 13.10
CA LEU A 159 9.63 -52.26 12.44
C LEU A 159 10.59 -52.87 11.39
N GLU A 160 10.59 -54.19 11.24
CA GLU A 160 11.51 -54.91 10.33
C GLU A 160 10.93 -55.17 8.93
N ASP A 161 9.63 -54.93 8.74
CA ASP A 161 8.94 -55.14 7.47
C ASP A 161 8.85 -53.86 6.62
N SER A 162 8.61 -54.02 5.31
CA SER A 162 8.36 -52.89 4.40
C SER A 162 7.13 -52.09 4.83
N PRO A 163 7.05 -50.77 4.53
CA PRO A 163 5.87 -49.98 4.86
C PRO A 163 4.58 -50.62 4.33
N ALA A 164 3.56 -50.74 5.19
CA ALA A 164 2.24 -51.26 4.82
C ALA A 164 1.43 -50.25 3.97
N GLY A 165 1.81 -48.97 4.03
CA GLY A 165 1.25 -47.92 3.19
C GLY A 165 2.06 -46.64 3.23
N VAL A 166 1.62 -45.64 2.47
CA VAL A 166 2.17 -44.29 2.48
C VAL A 166 1.02 -43.30 2.56
N ALA A 167 1.02 -42.47 3.60
CA ALA A 167 0.14 -41.31 3.69
C ALA A 167 0.77 -40.16 2.90
N ILE A 168 0.01 -39.57 1.99
CA ILE A 168 0.40 -38.35 1.28
C ILE A 168 -0.28 -37.18 2.00
N VAL A 169 0.52 -36.23 2.50
CA VAL A 169 0.03 -35.06 3.22
C VAL A 169 0.56 -33.81 2.53
N ASN A 170 -0.30 -32.83 2.30
CA ASN A 170 0.07 -31.54 1.74
C ASN A 170 0.06 -30.50 2.85
N MET A 171 1.16 -29.80 3.06
CA MET A 171 1.27 -28.71 4.02
C MET A 171 1.12 -27.38 3.31
N LEU A 172 0.01 -26.69 3.51
CA LEU A 172 -0.19 -25.30 3.10
C LEU A 172 0.45 -24.37 4.12
N LYS A 173 1.41 -23.58 3.67
CA LYS A 173 1.98 -22.44 4.38
C LYS A 173 1.34 -21.16 3.85
N ILE A 174 0.83 -20.30 4.73
CA ILE A 174 0.42 -18.93 4.44
C ILE A 174 1.31 -17.98 5.24
N GLU A 175 1.91 -17.02 4.56
CA GLU A 175 2.65 -15.91 5.17
C GLU A 175 1.74 -14.68 5.12
N TYR A 176 1.62 -13.98 6.25
CA TYR A 176 0.85 -12.74 6.35
C TYR A 176 1.55 -11.72 7.26
N VAL A 177 1.11 -10.47 7.19
CA VAL A 177 1.57 -9.38 8.06
C VAL A 177 0.37 -8.77 8.80
N ASP A 178 0.57 -8.45 10.07
CA ASP A 178 -0.35 -7.65 10.87
C ASP A 178 0.42 -6.57 11.66
N LEU A 179 -0.24 -5.91 12.62
CA LEU A 179 0.36 -4.87 13.45
C LEU A 179 1.56 -5.38 14.29
N ASP A 180 1.60 -6.67 14.61
CA ASP A 180 2.66 -7.32 15.38
C ASP A 180 3.81 -7.84 14.48
N GLY A 181 3.66 -7.74 13.16
CA GLY A 181 4.70 -8.04 12.19
C GLY A 181 4.37 -9.23 11.29
N LYS A 182 5.42 -9.96 10.88
CA LYS A 182 5.28 -11.08 9.93
C LYS A 182 4.96 -12.38 10.65
N HIS A 183 4.00 -13.12 10.12
CA HIS A 183 3.52 -14.38 10.67
C HIS A 183 3.45 -15.47 9.63
N GLU A 184 3.48 -16.71 10.11
CA GLU A 184 3.33 -17.90 9.30
C GLU A 184 2.24 -18.79 9.90
N PHE A 185 1.40 -19.35 9.03
CA PHE A 185 0.33 -20.26 9.39
C PHE A 185 0.41 -21.52 8.54
N PHE A 186 0.32 -22.69 9.17
CA PHE A 186 0.50 -23.99 8.54
C PHE A 186 -0.75 -24.87 8.72
N VAL A 187 -1.20 -25.49 7.63
CA VAL A 187 -2.35 -26.42 7.62
C VAL A 187 -2.00 -27.67 6.83
N ALA A 188 -2.18 -28.83 7.45
CA ALA A 188 -2.13 -30.11 6.76
C ALA A 188 -3.45 -30.36 6.02
N LEU A 189 -3.35 -30.75 4.76
CA LEU A 189 -4.44 -30.97 3.82
C LEU A 189 -4.29 -32.32 3.14
N ASP A 190 -5.39 -33.05 3.01
CA ASP A 190 -5.49 -34.21 2.14
C ASP A 190 -5.92 -33.82 0.71
N ALA A 191 -6.16 -34.81 -0.15
CA ALA A 191 -6.58 -34.58 -1.52
C ALA A 191 -7.99 -33.97 -1.65
N ASN A 192 -8.90 -34.31 -0.74
CA ASN A 192 -10.26 -33.77 -0.70
C ASN A 192 -10.26 -32.33 -0.19
N ASP A 193 -9.46 -32.03 0.84
CA ASP A 193 -9.32 -30.69 1.38
C ASP A 193 -8.78 -29.72 0.32
N LEU A 194 -7.75 -30.14 -0.43
CA LEU A 194 -7.21 -29.35 -1.54
C LEU A 194 -8.24 -29.08 -2.64
N LYS A 195 -9.10 -30.06 -2.94
CA LYS A 195 -10.18 -29.91 -3.91
C LYS A 195 -11.20 -28.90 -3.39
N GLN A 196 -11.63 -29.01 -2.13
CA GLN A 196 -12.57 -28.10 -1.51
C GLN A 196 -12.03 -26.66 -1.47
N LEU A 197 -10.77 -26.48 -1.09
CA LEU A 197 -10.13 -25.16 -1.04
C LEU A 197 -10.10 -24.51 -2.44
N ARG A 198 -9.74 -25.28 -3.48
CA ARG A 198 -9.75 -24.79 -4.87
C ARG A 198 -11.15 -24.35 -5.31
N GLU A 199 -12.16 -25.16 -5.03
CA GLU A 199 -13.54 -24.83 -5.37
C GLU A 199 -14.01 -23.54 -4.68
N GLN A 200 -13.63 -23.32 -3.41
CA GLN A 200 -13.96 -22.06 -2.71
C GLN A 200 -13.25 -20.85 -3.32
N LEU A 201 -11.97 -20.98 -3.70
CA LEU A 201 -11.23 -19.93 -4.39
C LEU A 201 -11.85 -19.59 -5.75
N ASP A 202 -12.23 -20.59 -6.53
CA ASP A 202 -12.91 -20.40 -7.83
C ASP A 202 -14.30 -19.75 -7.68
N ILE A 203 -15.02 -20.04 -6.59
CA ILE A 203 -16.28 -19.36 -6.26
C ILE A 203 -16.02 -17.90 -5.90
N ALA A 204 -15.00 -17.62 -5.08
CA ALA A 204 -14.65 -16.27 -4.68
C ALA A 204 -14.26 -15.41 -5.89
N ASP A 205 -13.41 -15.91 -6.79
CA ASP A 205 -13.00 -15.22 -8.02
C ASP A 205 -14.21 -14.87 -8.91
N ARG A 206 -15.14 -15.82 -9.09
CA ARG A 206 -16.38 -15.57 -9.85
C ARG A 206 -17.27 -14.50 -9.20
N LYS A 207 -17.36 -14.49 -7.87
CA LYS A 207 -18.12 -13.45 -7.14
C LYS A 207 -17.48 -12.08 -7.30
N VAL A 208 -16.16 -11.97 -7.20
CA VAL A 208 -15.42 -10.72 -7.41
C VAL A 208 -15.68 -10.19 -8.81
N LYS A 209 -15.51 -11.02 -9.85
CA LYS A 209 -15.80 -10.63 -11.24
C LYS A 209 -17.23 -10.17 -11.46
N ALA A 210 -18.20 -10.84 -10.83
CA ALA A 210 -19.60 -10.43 -10.92
C ALA A 210 -19.85 -9.06 -10.26
N ILE A 211 -19.22 -8.81 -9.11
CA ILE A 211 -19.27 -7.52 -8.41
C ILE A 211 -18.59 -6.43 -9.25
N GLU A 212 -17.40 -6.68 -9.79
CA GLU A 212 -16.69 -5.74 -10.68
C GLU A 212 -17.56 -5.34 -11.88
N LEU A 213 -18.22 -6.31 -12.53
CA LEU A 213 -19.16 -6.03 -13.62
C LEU A 213 -20.32 -5.15 -13.18
N MET A 214 -20.89 -5.41 -11.99
CA MET A 214 -21.96 -4.59 -11.43
C MET A 214 -21.48 -3.17 -11.13
N LEU A 215 -20.31 -3.01 -10.48
CA LEU A 215 -19.72 -1.72 -10.15
C LEU A 215 -19.46 -0.88 -11.40
N ASN A 216 -18.93 -1.50 -12.46
CA ASN A 216 -18.72 -0.86 -13.76
C ASN A 216 -20.03 -0.34 -14.40
N GLN A 217 -21.15 -1.06 -14.25
CA GLN A 217 -22.44 -0.62 -14.78
C GLN A 217 -22.98 0.64 -14.11
N VAL A 218 -22.68 0.82 -12.81
CA VAL A 218 -23.09 1.98 -12.03
C VAL A 218 -21.99 3.03 -11.88
N ASN A 219 -20.89 2.88 -12.63
CA ASN A 219 -19.72 3.76 -12.60
C ASN A 219 -19.16 3.97 -11.19
N ILE A 220 -19.26 2.94 -10.34
CA ILE A 220 -18.60 2.91 -9.04
C ILE A 220 -17.24 2.24 -9.24
N PRO A 221 -16.16 2.85 -8.77
CA PRO A 221 -14.85 2.28 -8.92
C PRO A 221 -14.58 1.15 -7.93
N TYR A 222 -13.82 0.16 -8.40
CA TYR A 222 -13.28 -0.91 -7.56
C TYR A 222 -11.85 -0.58 -7.12
N LEU A 223 -11.54 -0.89 -5.87
CA LEU A 223 -10.23 -0.70 -5.26
C LEU A 223 -9.70 -2.06 -4.82
N ASN A 224 -8.50 -2.40 -5.29
CA ASN A 224 -7.77 -3.61 -4.97
C ASN A 224 -6.63 -3.27 -3.99
N TYR A 225 -6.22 -4.27 -3.22
CA TYR A 225 -5.13 -4.19 -2.25
C TYR A 225 -3.79 -3.81 -2.91
N LEU A 226 -3.53 -4.28 -4.13
CA LEU A 226 -2.33 -3.91 -4.91
C LEU A 226 -2.29 -2.43 -5.33
N ASP A 227 -3.39 -1.71 -5.16
CA ASP A 227 -3.51 -0.31 -5.59
C ASP A 227 -3.08 0.66 -4.49
N VAL A 228 -2.67 0.10 -3.34
CA VAL A 228 -2.41 0.74 -2.04
C VAL A 228 -0.95 0.49 -1.56
N GLU A 229 -0.21 -0.41 -2.21
CA GLU A 229 1.23 -0.64 -2.01
C GLU A 229 2.10 0.11 -3.03
#